data_AF-A0A0N4W1Y6-F1
#
_entry.id   AF-A0A0N4W1Y6-F1
#
_cell.length_a   1.000
_cell.length_b   1.000
_cell.length_c   1.000
_cell.angle_alpha   90.00
_cell.angle_beta   90.00
_cell.angle_gamma   90.00
#
_symmetry.space_group_name_H-M   'P 1'
#
loop_
_entity.id
_entity.type
_entity.pdbx_description
1 polymer ?
#
loop_
_entity_poly.entity_id
_entity_poly.type
_entity_poly.pdbx_seq_one_letter_code
_entity_poly.pdbx_strand_id
1 'polypeptide(L)'
;MPLSDIPDVDIDPSGTFKYILIKCTDKSSNETKKIVRGYYKCHFHVDILRAAREDAGPSYKLSCVGGGRIRHDDDAKEILVYGYSHGFGRADHSVTVDILKRRYPDYNITFSNEDVKDVDIDPSGTFKYILIECTDKSSNEKKHIVRGYYKCNFHSDIFDVTESAVGPSYKLNCVGGGRIKHEDKEILVYGYSQGYGKADHSKTVDILKKQYPDYDITFSDEGY
;
A
#
# COMPACT_ATOMS: atom_id res chain seq x y z
N MET A 1 -20.48 -8.53 29.80
CA MET A 1 -20.08 -9.33 28.62
C MET A 1 -18.62 -9.66 28.80
N PRO A 2 -18.20 -10.94 28.79
CA PRO A 2 -16.80 -11.31 28.64
C PRO A 2 -16.23 -10.86 27.29
N LEU A 3 -14.91 -10.73 27.20
CA LEU A 3 -14.22 -10.35 25.95
C LEU A 3 -14.49 -11.32 24.78
N SER A 4 -14.90 -12.57 25.07
CA SER A 4 -15.33 -13.57 24.09
C SER A 4 -16.56 -13.15 23.28
N ASP A 5 -17.44 -12.32 23.86
CA ASP A 5 -18.71 -11.93 23.22
C ASP A 5 -18.52 -10.94 22.08
N ILE A 6 -17.40 -10.18 22.09
CA ILE A 6 -17.06 -9.27 21.01
C ILE A 6 -16.60 -10.09 19.80
N PRO A 7 -17.24 -10.04 18.62
CA PRO A 7 -16.80 -10.83 17.47
C PRO A 7 -15.38 -10.48 17.03
N ASP A 8 -14.56 -11.49 16.73
CA ASP A 8 -13.19 -11.28 16.23
C ASP A 8 -13.17 -10.58 14.87
N VAL A 9 -14.18 -10.83 14.04
CA VAL A 9 -14.36 -10.23 12.71
C VAL A 9 -15.80 -9.77 12.57
N ASP A 10 -15.98 -8.54 12.11
CA ASP A 10 -17.25 -8.03 11.64
C ASP A 10 -16.96 -7.10 10.45
N ILE A 11 -17.18 -7.63 9.24
CA ILE A 11 -16.90 -6.96 7.96
C ILE A 11 -18.08 -7.18 7.01
N ASP A 12 -18.30 -6.26 6.07
CA ASP A 12 -19.32 -6.44 5.04
C ASP A 12 -19.02 -7.70 4.17
N PRO A 13 -20.07 -8.42 3.72
CA PRO A 13 -19.92 -9.73 3.10
C PRO A 13 -19.32 -9.69 1.70
N SER A 14 -19.26 -8.52 1.04
CA SER A 14 -18.67 -8.39 -0.29
C SER A 14 -18.28 -6.94 -0.60
N GLY A 15 -17.50 -6.76 -1.66
CA GLY A 15 -17.10 -5.46 -2.19
C GLY A 15 -15.76 -4.95 -1.65
N THR A 16 -15.45 -3.70 -1.95
CA THR A 16 -14.20 -3.04 -1.54
C THR A 16 -14.49 -1.93 -0.55
N PHE A 17 -13.92 -2.01 0.65
CA PHE A 17 -14.19 -1.08 1.75
C PHE A 17 -12.97 -0.85 2.64
N LYS A 18 -13.03 0.21 3.45
CA LYS A 18 -12.00 0.50 4.45
C LYS A 18 -12.16 -0.44 5.64
N TYR A 19 -11.04 -0.81 6.26
CA TYR A 19 -11.04 -1.61 7.48
C TYR A 19 -10.03 -1.06 8.49
N ILE A 20 -10.24 -1.38 9.77
CA ILE A 20 -9.28 -1.13 10.85
C ILE A 20 -9.00 -2.40 11.66
N LEU A 21 -7.77 -2.51 12.15
CA LEU A 21 -7.37 -3.47 13.15
C LEU A 21 -7.44 -2.79 14.53
N ILE A 22 -8.17 -3.39 15.47
CA ILE A 22 -8.44 -2.79 16.78
C ILE A 22 -7.89 -3.70 17.87
N LYS A 23 -7.13 -3.13 18.81
CA LYS A 23 -6.88 -3.76 20.11
C LYS A 23 -8.06 -3.44 21.03
N CYS A 24 -8.86 -4.45 21.33
CA CYS A 24 -9.96 -4.39 22.29
C CYS A 24 -9.44 -4.86 23.66
N THR A 25 -9.66 -4.05 24.69
CA THR A 25 -9.25 -4.32 26.08
C THR A 25 -10.46 -4.30 26.99
N ASP A 26 -10.68 -5.35 27.76
CA ASP A 26 -11.65 -5.36 28.86
C ASP A 26 -11.11 -4.50 30.00
N LYS A 27 -11.87 -3.49 30.43
CA LYS A 27 -11.43 -2.55 31.48
C LYS A 27 -11.40 -3.20 32.87
N SER A 28 -12.11 -4.29 33.10
CA SER A 28 -12.19 -4.98 34.39
C SER A 28 -11.02 -5.94 34.60
N SER A 29 -10.69 -6.75 33.59
CA SER A 29 -9.65 -7.77 33.68
C SER A 29 -8.30 -7.35 33.07
N ASN A 30 -8.27 -6.26 32.29
CA ASN A 30 -7.15 -5.86 31.43
C ASN A 30 -6.79 -6.89 30.34
N GLU A 31 -7.61 -7.91 30.12
CA GLU A 31 -7.43 -8.85 29.00
C GLU A 31 -7.61 -8.12 27.67
N THR A 32 -6.87 -8.57 26.65
CA THR A 32 -6.88 -7.90 25.35
C THR A 32 -6.94 -8.90 24.20
N LYS A 33 -7.63 -8.52 23.13
CA LYS A 33 -7.59 -9.24 21.85
C LYS A 33 -7.61 -8.28 20.68
N LYS A 34 -7.18 -8.76 19.51
CA LYS A 34 -7.26 -8.01 18.24
C LYS A 34 -8.51 -8.41 17.48
N ILE A 35 -9.24 -7.42 16.99
CA ILE A 35 -10.46 -7.60 16.20
C ILE A 35 -10.39 -6.80 14.90
N VAL A 36 -11.08 -7.28 13.86
CA VAL A 36 -11.12 -6.67 12.53
C VAL A 36 -12.52 -6.10 12.29
N ARG A 37 -12.59 -4.84 11.84
CA ARG A 37 -13.83 -4.12 11.51
C ARG A 37 -13.72 -3.43 10.17
N GLY A 38 -14.74 -3.52 9.31
CA GLY A 38 -14.72 -2.90 7.98
C GLY A 38 -16.07 -2.85 7.30
N TYR A 39 -16.51 -1.66 6.89
CA TYR A 39 -17.87 -1.45 6.37
C TYR A 39 -17.86 -0.51 5.17
N TYR A 40 -18.65 -0.82 4.14
CA TYR A 40 -18.89 -0.03 2.94
C TYR A 40 -19.46 1.34 3.29
N LYS A 41 -20.37 1.41 4.27
CA LYS A 41 -20.99 2.66 4.75
C LYS A 41 -19.99 3.64 5.39
N CYS A 42 -18.80 3.17 5.79
CA CYS A 42 -17.82 4.00 6.47
C CYS A 42 -16.80 4.57 5.48
N HIS A 43 -17.02 5.82 5.08
CA HIS A 43 -16.12 6.50 4.14
C HIS A 43 -14.74 6.82 4.74
N PHE A 44 -14.61 6.92 6.07
CA PHE A 44 -13.34 7.12 6.76
C PHE A 44 -13.09 6.05 7.82
N HIS A 45 -11.82 5.73 8.08
CA HIS A 45 -11.43 4.76 9.11
C HIS A 45 -11.89 5.15 10.51
N VAL A 46 -12.00 6.45 10.80
CA VAL A 46 -12.48 6.96 12.09
C VAL A 46 -13.95 6.63 12.34
N ASP A 47 -14.77 6.56 11.28
CA ASP A 47 -16.19 6.20 11.40
C ASP A 47 -16.34 4.72 11.79
N ILE A 48 -15.45 3.85 11.29
CA ILE A 48 -15.40 2.44 11.68
C ILE A 48 -15.06 2.31 13.18
N LEU A 49 -14.09 3.08 13.66
CA LEU A 49 -13.70 3.08 15.08
C LEU A 49 -14.84 3.60 15.97
N ARG A 50 -15.56 4.63 15.52
CA ARG A 50 -16.73 5.16 16.24
C ARG A 50 -17.83 4.09 16.35
N ALA A 51 -18.20 3.48 15.22
CA ALA A 51 -19.22 2.41 15.20
C ALA A 51 -18.81 1.22 16.09
N ALA A 52 -17.55 0.79 16.03
CA ALA A 52 -17.05 -0.32 16.86
C ALA A 52 -17.09 0.00 18.37
N ARG A 53 -16.90 1.27 18.77
CA ARG A 53 -17.00 1.70 20.17
C ARG A 53 -18.44 1.75 20.66
N GLU A 54 -19.35 2.19 19.81
CA GLU A 54 -20.79 2.19 20.10
C GLU A 54 -21.30 0.75 20.30
N ASP A 55 -20.92 -0.17 19.41
CA ASP A 55 -21.30 -1.59 19.48
C ASP A 55 -20.70 -2.31 20.70
N ALA A 56 -19.41 -2.10 21.00
CA ALA A 56 -18.77 -2.74 22.15
C ALA A 56 -19.28 -2.20 23.51
N GLY A 57 -19.70 -0.93 23.55
CA GLY A 57 -20.15 -0.27 24.77
C GLY A 57 -19.02 0.14 25.74
N PRO A 58 -19.38 0.69 26.91
CA PRO A 58 -18.44 1.41 27.78
C PRO A 58 -17.46 0.52 28.55
N SER A 59 -17.72 -0.79 28.65
CA SER A 59 -16.88 -1.74 29.40
C SER A 59 -15.55 -2.04 28.72
N TYR A 60 -15.40 -1.72 27.44
CA TYR A 60 -14.18 -1.99 26.67
C TYR A 60 -13.46 -0.72 26.25
N LYS A 61 -12.14 -0.81 26.15
CA LYS A 61 -11.28 0.21 25.55
C LYS A 61 -10.84 -0.28 24.18
N LEU A 62 -11.23 0.44 23.12
CA LEU A 62 -10.86 0.14 21.74
C LEU A 62 -9.80 1.14 21.25
N SER A 63 -8.62 0.61 20.94
CA SER A 63 -7.52 1.34 20.32
C SER A 63 -7.30 0.84 18.90
N CYS A 64 -7.47 1.71 17.91
CA CYS A 64 -7.07 1.41 16.54
C CYS A 64 -5.54 1.29 16.47
N VAL A 65 -5.05 0.16 15.95
CA VAL A 65 -3.61 -0.11 15.79
C VAL A 65 -3.15 -0.01 14.34
N GLY A 66 -4.04 0.49 13.45
CA GLY A 66 -3.80 0.67 12.03
C GLY A 66 -5.04 0.34 11.21
N GLY A 67 -4.99 0.61 9.91
CA GLY A 67 -6.05 0.19 9.00
C GLY A 67 -5.55 -0.01 7.58
N GLY A 68 -6.51 -0.18 6.68
CA GLY A 68 -6.28 -0.37 5.26
C GLY A 68 -7.61 -0.48 4.50
N ARG A 69 -7.62 -1.32 3.47
CA ARG A 69 -8.78 -1.71 2.68
C ARG A 69 -8.87 -3.23 2.61
N ILE A 70 -10.09 -3.71 2.46
CA ILE A 70 -10.41 -5.10 2.16
C ILE A 70 -11.16 -5.09 0.83
N ARG A 71 -10.77 -5.98 -0.08
CA ARG A 71 -11.59 -6.44 -1.20
C ARG A 71 -12.10 -7.83 -0.84
N HIS A 72 -13.40 -7.99 -0.69
CA HIS A 72 -14.06 -9.22 -0.31
C HIS A 72 -14.94 -9.70 -1.48
N ASP A 73 -14.60 -10.86 -2.03
CA ASP A 73 -15.35 -11.52 -3.09
C ASP A 73 -15.92 -12.84 -2.52
N ASP A 74 -17.19 -12.81 -2.14
CA ASP A 74 -17.88 -13.95 -1.51
C ASP A 74 -18.05 -15.12 -2.50
N ASP A 75 -18.39 -14.78 -3.75
CA ASP A 75 -18.63 -15.76 -4.83
C ASP A 75 -17.34 -16.52 -5.17
N ALA A 76 -16.21 -15.80 -5.28
CA ALA A 76 -14.90 -16.40 -5.51
C ALA A 76 -14.23 -16.96 -4.25
N LYS A 77 -14.80 -16.70 -3.06
CA LYS A 77 -14.20 -16.97 -1.75
C LYS A 77 -12.79 -16.38 -1.62
N GLU A 78 -12.62 -15.13 -2.04
CA GLU A 78 -11.34 -14.42 -1.98
C GLU A 78 -11.43 -13.18 -1.08
N ILE A 79 -10.42 -12.99 -0.23
CA ILE A 79 -10.24 -11.74 0.50
C ILE A 79 -8.82 -11.24 0.27
N LEU A 80 -8.70 -9.99 -0.17
CA LEU A 80 -7.43 -9.27 -0.26
C LEU A 80 -7.41 -8.12 0.76
N VAL A 81 -6.45 -8.17 1.69
CA VAL A 81 -6.15 -7.09 2.64
C VAL A 81 -5.00 -6.24 2.10
N TYR A 82 -5.18 -4.93 2.03
CA TYR A 82 -4.17 -4.01 1.48
C TYR A 82 -4.41 -2.61 2.04
N GLY A 83 -3.75 -1.58 1.54
CA GLY A 83 -4.03 -0.21 1.95
C GLY A 83 -3.40 0.19 3.27
N TYR A 84 -3.53 1.47 3.57
CA TYR A 84 -3.29 2.04 4.88
C TYR A 84 -4.45 2.97 5.30
N SER A 85 -4.46 3.37 6.56
CA SER A 85 -5.31 4.47 7.06
C SER A 85 -4.52 5.76 7.13
N HIS A 86 -5.02 6.85 6.53
CA HIS A 86 -4.39 8.17 6.67
C HIS A 86 -4.31 8.63 8.13
N GLY A 87 -5.32 8.31 8.95
CA GLY A 87 -5.38 8.75 10.35
C GLY A 87 -4.74 7.79 11.35
N PHE A 88 -4.58 6.51 10.99
CA PHE A 88 -4.11 5.47 11.92
C PHE A 88 -2.86 4.72 11.46
N GLY A 89 -2.34 5.04 10.26
CA GLY A 89 -1.27 4.29 9.62
C GLY A 89 -1.75 2.93 9.09
N ARG A 90 -0.80 2.14 8.58
CA ARG A 90 -1.06 0.80 8.08
C ARG A 90 -1.18 -0.21 9.22
N ALA A 91 -2.19 -1.06 9.16
CA ALA A 91 -2.30 -2.19 10.07
C ALA A 91 -1.24 -3.27 9.77
N ASP A 92 -0.98 -4.13 10.75
CA ASP A 92 -0.34 -5.41 10.49
C ASP A 92 -1.32 -6.30 9.72
N HIS A 93 -1.17 -6.32 8.39
CA HIS A 93 -2.04 -7.07 7.48
C HIS A 93 -1.92 -8.58 7.67
N SER A 94 -0.73 -9.09 8.06
CA SER A 94 -0.55 -10.50 8.36
C SER A 94 -1.44 -10.92 9.53
N VAL A 95 -1.43 -10.14 10.61
CA VAL A 95 -2.30 -10.39 11.76
C VAL A 95 -3.78 -10.28 11.37
N THR A 96 -4.13 -9.35 10.48
CA THR A 96 -5.51 -9.23 9.97
C THR A 96 -5.91 -10.50 9.21
N VAL A 97 -5.06 -10.99 8.30
CA VAL A 97 -5.28 -12.22 7.54
C VAL A 97 -5.42 -13.43 8.47
N ASP A 98 -4.60 -13.56 9.52
CA ASP A 98 -4.71 -14.67 10.48
C ASP A 98 -6.03 -14.66 11.27
N ILE A 99 -6.56 -13.46 11.58
CA ILE A 99 -7.89 -13.32 12.19
C ILE A 99 -8.98 -13.71 11.18
N LEU A 100 -8.88 -13.23 9.94
CA LEU A 100 -9.85 -13.51 8.88
C LEU A 100 -9.89 -15.00 8.50
N LYS A 101 -8.74 -15.67 8.39
CA LYS A 101 -8.65 -17.12 8.08
C LYS A 101 -9.36 -17.99 9.11
N ARG A 102 -9.36 -17.57 10.38
CA ARG A 102 -10.12 -18.27 11.43
C ARG A 102 -11.63 -18.13 11.25
N ARG A 103 -12.11 -17.02 10.67
CA ARG A 103 -13.53 -16.75 10.42
C ARG A 103 -14.02 -17.29 9.08
N TYR A 104 -13.14 -17.36 8.08
CA TYR A 104 -13.42 -17.79 6.70
C TYR A 104 -12.40 -18.88 6.30
N PRO A 105 -12.50 -20.09 6.88
CA PRO A 105 -11.48 -21.14 6.71
C PRO A 105 -11.39 -21.69 5.29
N ASP A 106 -12.42 -21.49 4.47
CA ASP A 106 -12.53 -21.94 3.09
C ASP A 106 -12.18 -20.86 2.05
N TYR A 107 -11.74 -19.68 2.49
CA TYR A 107 -11.40 -18.56 1.61
C TYR A 107 -9.90 -18.55 1.28
N ASN A 108 -9.57 -18.13 0.07
CA ASN A 108 -8.22 -17.70 -0.27
C ASN A 108 -8.01 -16.27 0.24
N ILE A 109 -7.37 -16.15 1.41
CA ILE A 109 -7.13 -14.86 2.06
C ILE A 109 -5.66 -14.49 1.97
N THR A 110 -5.40 -13.38 1.28
CA THR A 110 -4.07 -12.83 1.06
C THR A 110 -4.00 -11.39 1.57
N PHE A 111 -2.79 -10.90 1.71
CA PHE A 111 -2.57 -9.47 1.80
C PHE A 111 -1.54 -9.03 0.77
N SER A 112 -1.68 -7.79 0.31
CA SER A 112 -0.68 -7.16 -0.54
C SER A 112 -0.17 -5.89 0.11
N ASN A 113 1.13 -5.69 -0.01
CA ASN A 113 1.75 -4.40 0.28
C ASN A 113 1.70 -3.49 -0.96
N GLU A 114 0.81 -3.76 -1.93
CA GLU A 114 0.60 -3.05 -3.21
C GLU A 114 -0.01 -1.64 -3.05
N ASP A 115 0.25 -0.97 -1.94
CA ASP A 115 -0.08 0.45 -1.80
C ASP A 115 0.84 1.33 -2.64
N VAL A 116 1.99 0.76 -3.02
CA VAL A 116 2.99 1.42 -3.83
C VAL A 116 3.04 0.74 -5.18
N LYS A 117 2.53 1.38 -6.24
CA LYS A 117 2.65 0.86 -7.61
C LYS A 117 4.12 0.68 -8.00
N ASP A 118 4.43 -0.36 -8.75
CA ASP A 118 5.80 -0.59 -9.23
C ASP A 118 6.22 0.51 -10.22
N VAL A 119 5.27 0.99 -11.04
CA VAL A 119 5.48 2.08 -12.00
C VAL A 119 4.42 3.15 -11.81
N ASP A 120 4.85 4.40 -11.76
CA ASP A 120 3.97 5.57 -11.87
C ASP A 120 4.72 6.66 -12.64
N ILE A 121 4.48 6.70 -13.95
CA ILE A 121 5.12 7.62 -14.88
C ILE A 121 4.06 8.32 -15.73
N ASP A 122 4.36 9.52 -16.23
CA ASP A 122 3.47 10.20 -17.17
C ASP A 122 3.30 9.39 -18.48
N PRO A 123 2.09 9.40 -19.07
CA PRO A 123 1.72 8.52 -20.18
C PRO A 123 2.37 8.88 -21.53
N SER A 124 3.05 10.03 -21.61
CA SER A 124 3.74 10.47 -22.82
C SER A 124 4.72 11.60 -22.51
N GLY A 125 5.68 11.83 -23.40
CA GLY A 125 6.62 12.94 -23.37
C GLY A 125 8.01 12.54 -22.88
N THR A 126 8.88 13.54 -22.75
CA THR A 126 10.24 13.37 -22.21
C THR A 126 10.34 14.03 -20.84
N PHE A 127 10.68 13.25 -19.82
CA PHE A 127 10.71 13.71 -18.43
C PHE A 127 11.80 13.03 -17.61
N LYS A 128 12.13 13.62 -16.46
CA LYS A 128 13.05 13.02 -15.50
C LYS A 128 12.38 11.84 -14.80
N TYR A 129 13.17 10.83 -14.45
CA TYR A 129 12.71 9.72 -13.64
C TYR A 129 13.74 9.36 -12.56
N ILE A 130 13.26 8.74 -11.49
CA ILE A 130 14.08 8.13 -10.44
C ILE A 130 13.70 6.66 -10.22
N LEU A 131 14.71 5.88 -9.84
CA LEU A 131 14.57 4.52 -9.37
C LEU A 131 14.71 4.54 -7.84
N ILE A 132 13.74 3.95 -7.14
CA ILE A 132 13.68 4.01 -5.67
C ILE A 132 13.61 2.59 -5.12
N GLU A 133 14.49 2.26 -4.17
CA GLU A 133 14.30 1.11 -3.30
C GLU A 133 13.29 1.49 -2.21
N CYS A 134 12.13 0.83 -2.24
CA CYS A 134 11.08 0.95 -1.27
C CYS A 134 11.16 -0.23 -0.29
N THR A 135 11.42 0.06 0.98
CA THR A 135 11.45 -0.94 2.06
C THR A 135 10.21 -0.78 2.93
N ASP A 136 9.42 -1.84 3.07
CA ASP A 136 8.33 -1.90 4.02
C ASP A 136 8.89 -1.98 5.45
N LYS A 137 8.57 -1.00 6.30
CA LYS A 137 9.09 -0.95 7.68
C LYS A 137 8.54 -2.07 8.57
N SER A 138 7.40 -2.68 8.20
CA SER A 138 6.77 -3.75 8.98
C SER A 138 7.36 -5.13 8.69
N SER A 139 7.63 -5.44 7.41
CA SER A 139 8.12 -6.75 6.97
C SER A 139 9.61 -6.77 6.63
N ASN A 140 10.25 -5.61 6.50
CA ASN A 140 11.58 -5.44 5.87
C ASN A 140 11.67 -5.93 4.42
N GLU A 141 10.54 -6.20 3.77
CA GLU A 141 10.52 -6.53 2.35
C GLU A 141 10.94 -5.31 1.52
N LYS A 142 11.67 -5.58 0.45
CA LYS A 142 12.19 -4.56 -0.45
C LYS A 142 11.68 -4.77 -1.85
N LYS A 143 11.33 -3.68 -2.51
CA LYS A 143 11.10 -3.66 -3.95
C LYS A 143 11.61 -2.37 -4.58
N HIS A 144 11.82 -2.41 -5.88
CA HIS A 144 12.19 -1.22 -6.65
C HIS A 144 10.95 -0.67 -7.35
N ILE A 145 10.82 0.65 -7.35
CA ILE A 145 9.72 1.36 -8.00
C ILE A 145 10.26 2.45 -8.92
N VAL A 146 9.56 2.71 -10.02
CA VAL A 146 9.92 3.71 -11.04
C VAL A 146 8.94 4.87 -10.97
N ARG A 147 9.48 6.09 -10.90
CA ARG A 147 8.70 7.34 -10.79
C ARG A 147 9.23 8.37 -11.77
N GLY A 148 8.34 9.03 -12.52
CA GLY A 148 8.76 10.03 -13.51
C GLY A 148 7.61 10.90 -13.99
N TYR A 149 7.75 12.22 -13.84
CA TYR A 149 6.67 13.17 -14.10
C TYR A 149 7.20 14.38 -14.85
N TYR A 150 6.46 14.82 -15.87
CA TYR A 150 6.73 16.01 -16.66
C TYR A 150 6.72 17.29 -15.82
N LYS A 151 5.83 17.35 -14.81
CA LYS A 151 5.72 18.50 -13.90
C LYS A 151 6.94 18.71 -12.98
N CYS A 152 7.79 17.70 -12.83
CA CYS A 152 8.93 17.73 -11.92
C CYS A 152 10.18 18.22 -12.65
N ASN A 153 10.65 19.41 -12.29
CA ASN A 153 11.81 20.02 -12.94
C ASN A 153 13.12 19.37 -12.49
N PHE A 154 13.17 18.82 -11.28
CA PHE A 154 14.31 18.13 -10.71
C PHE A 154 13.95 16.71 -10.25
N HIS A 155 14.97 15.84 -10.17
CA HIS A 155 14.79 14.48 -9.63
C HIS A 155 14.36 14.49 -8.15
N SER A 156 14.79 15.49 -7.38
CA SER A 156 14.37 15.68 -5.99
C SER A 156 12.87 15.95 -5.88
N ASP A 157 12.29 16.73 -6.80
CA ASP A 157 10.84 17.00 -6.80
C ASP A 157 10.04 15.70 -6.96
N ILE A 158 10.55 14.75 -7.77
CA ILE A 158 9.93 13.43 -7.95
C ILE A 158 10.01 12.64 -6.64
N PHE A 159 11.15 12.71 -5.95
CA PHE A 159 11.35 12.03 -4.68
C PHE A 159 10.40 12.57 -3.60
N ASP A 160 10.29 13.90 -3.44
CA ASP A 160 9.41 14.55 -2.46
C ASP A 160 7.93 14.21 -2.69
N VAL A 161 7.49 14.22 -3.96
CA VAL A 161 6.13 13.80 -4.34
C VAL A 161 5.92 12.32 -4.02
N THR A 162 6.92 11.48 -4.27
CA THR A 162 6.83 10.04 -4.00
C THR A 162 6.77 9.75 -2.50
N GLU A 163 7.61 10.40 -1.68
CA GLU A 163 7.56 10.26 -0.21
C GLU A 163 6.19 10.64 0.34
N SER A 164 5.63 11.75 -0.15
CA SER A 164 4.30 12.21 0.23
C SER A 164 3.19 11.22 -0.15
N ALA A 165 3.28 10.62 -1.35
CA ALA A 165 2.28 9.69 -1.86
C ALA A 165 2.36 8.30 -1.20
N VAL A 166 3.58 7.79 -0.98
CA VAL A 166 3.84 6.48 -0.37
C VAL A 166 3.59 6.51 1.14
N GLY A 167 3.91 7.63 1.80
CA GLY A 167 3.69 7.82 3.22
C GLY A 167 4.69 7.11 4.14
N PRO A 168 4.52 7.25 5.46
CA PRO A 168 5.55 6.94 6.46
C PRO A 168 5.75 5.45 6.71
N SER A 169 4.87 4.58 6.21
CA SER A 169 4.96 3.12 6.36
C SER A 169 6.14 2.51 5.61
N TYR A 170 6.71 3.23 4.65
CA TYR A 170 7.86 2.77 3.88
C TYR A 170 9.09 3.64 4.16
N LYS A 171 10.27 3.03 4.04
CA LYS A 171 11.54 3.73 3.94
C LYS A 171 11.92 3.77 2.47
N LEU A 172 12.04 4.97 1.91
CA LEU A 172 12.44 5.17 0.52
C LEU A 172 13.93 5.51 0.45
N ASN A 173 14.61 4.93 -0.54
CA ASN A 173 15.99 5.25 -0.88
C ASN A 173 16.09 5.46 -2.38
N CYS A 174 16.38 6.67 -2.83
CA CYS A 174 16.63 6.95 -4.25
C CYS A 174 17.98 6.32 -4.64
N VAL A 175 17.95 5.33 -5.53
CA VAL A 175 19.15 4.58 -5.97
C VAL A 175 19.70 5.10 -7.30
N GLY A 176 19.20 6.24 -7.77
CA GLY A 176 19.64 6.92 -8.98
C GLY A 176 18.47 7.46 -9.79
N GLY A 177 18.79 8.11 -10.91
CA GLY A 177 17.78 8.53 -11.87
C GLY A 177 18.32 8.69 -13.28
N GLY A 178 17.50 9.30 -14.13
CA GLY A 178 17.78 9.59 -15.52
C GLY A 178 16.61 10.32 -16.17
N ARG A 179 16.36 10.04 -17.45
CA ARG A 179 15.21 10.47 -18.23
C ARG A 179 14.49 9.29 -18.84
N ILE A 180 13.20 9.49 -19.05
CA ILE A 180 12.33 8.62 -19.83
C ILE A 180 11.82 9.46 -21.00
N LYS A 181 11.91 8.90 -22.21
CA LYS A 181 11.16 9.34 -23.38
C LYS A 181 10.07 8.31 -23.63
N HIS A 182 8.81 8.72 -23.53
CA HIS A 182 7.63 7.87 -23.64
C HIS A 182 6.78 8.38 -24.82
N GLU A 183 6.77 7.64 -25.91
CA GLU A 183 6.02 7.99 -27.13
C GLU A 183 5.28 6.76 -27.64
N ASP A 184 3.96 6.84 -27.72
CA ASP A 184 3.09 5.74 -28.14
C ASP A 184 3.34 4.43 -27.35
N LYS A 185 3.88 3.40 -28.02
CA LYS A 185 4.26 2.11 -27.45
C LYS A 185 5.78 1.94 -27.31
N GLU A 186 6.53 3.03 -27.31
CA GLU A 186 7.98 3.05 -27.18
C GLU A 186 8.39 3.81 -25.91
N ILE A 187 9.26 3.19 -25.11
CA ILE A 187 9.88 3.82 -23.94
C ILE A 187 11.39 3.66 -24.01
N LEU A 188 12.10 4.80 -24.02
CA LEU A 188 13.56 4.86 -23.90
C LEU A 188 13.95 5.40 -22.53
N VAL A 189 14.74 4.62 -21.79
CA VAL A 189 15.34 5.00 -20.49
C VAL A 189 16.79 5.40 -20.69
N TYR A 190 17.22 6.59 -20.26
CA TYR A 190 18.58 7.06 -20.52
C TYR A 190 19.07 8.14 -19.54
N GLY A 191 20.31 8.58 -19.68
CA GLY A 191 20.89 9.71 -18.94
C GLY A 191 21.12 9.45 -17.45
N TYR A 192 21.18 10.51 -16.64
CA TYR A 192 21.48 10.38 -15.20
C TYR A 192 20.83 11.50 -14.37
N SER A 193 20.77 11.29 -13.05
CA SER A 193 20.45 12.35 -12.10
C SER A 193 21.71 13.06 -11.60
N GLN A 194 21.72 14.39 -11.64
CA GLN A 194 22.82 15.17 -11.07
C GLN A 194 22.92 15.02 -9.54
N GLY A 195 21.79 14.82 -8.86
CA GLY A 195 21.74 14.69 -7.39
C GLY A 195 21.88 13.26 -6.89
N TYR A 196 21.33 12.28 -7.62
CA TYR A 196 21.31 10.87 -7.18
C TYR A 196 22.22 9.95 -7.98
N GLY A 197 22.90 10.46 -9.01
CA GLY A 197 23.67 9.65 -9.94
C GLY A 197 22.80 8.89 -10.94
N LYS A 198 23.45 8.00 -11.68
CA LYS A 198 22.80 7.17 -12.70
C LYS A 198 22.11 5.97 -12.06
N ALA A 199 20.83 5.75 -12.38
CA ALA A 199 20.11 4.54 -12.00
C ALA A 199 20.56 3.31 -12.81
N ASP A 200 20.30 2.12 -12.28
CA ASP A 200 20.35 0.88 -13.06
C ASP A 200 19.20 0.86 -14.09
N HIS A 201 19.49 1.27 -15.33
CA HIS A 201 18.50 1.39 -16.39
C HIS A 201 17.95 0.03 -16.84
N SER A 202 18.78 -1.02 -16.81
CA SER A 202 18.33 -2.37 -17.13
C SER A 202 17.22 -2.80 -16.17
N LYS A 203 17.43 -2.59 -14.86
CA LYS A 203 16.41 -2.87 -13.84
C LYS A 203 15.16 -2.01 -14.02
N THR A 204 15.30 -0.73 -14.37
CA THR A 204 14.17 0.14 -14.70
C THR A 204 13.35 -0.43 -15.87
N VAL A 205 14.02 -0.87 -16.95
CA VAL A 205 13.37 -1.48 -18.11
C VAL A 205 12.64 -2.77 -17.74
N ASP A 206 13.23 -3.64 -16.91
CA ASP A 206 12.58 -4.86 -16.45
C ASP A 206 11.28 -4.59 -15.67
N ILE A 207 11.26 -3.54 -14.84
CA ILE A 207 10.06 -3.13 -14.11
C ILE A 207 9.02 -2.56 -15.07
N LEU A 208 9.42 -1.71 -16.01
CA LEU A 208 8.52 -1.13 -17.01
C LEU A 208 7.89 -2.19 -17.91
N LYS A 209 8.64 -3.21 -18.34
CA LYS A 209 8.13 -4.31 -19.18
C LYS A 209 7.03 -5.12 -18.49
N LYS A 210 7.05 -5.22 -17.16
CA LYS A 210 5.95 -5.85 -16.40
C LYS A 210 4.66 -5.03 -16.46
N GLN A 211 4.77 -3.70 -16.48
CA GLN A 211 3.61 -2.79 -16.55
C GLN A 211 3.10 -2.58 -17.97
N TYR A 212 4.00 -2.60 -18.95
CA TYR A 212 3.75 -2.33 -20.37
C TYR A 212 4.29 -3.49 -21.23
N PRO A 213 3.66 -4.68 -21.19
CA PRO A 213 4.17 -5.88 -21.86
C PRO A 213 4.18 -5.77 -23.39
N ASP A 214 3.32 -4.92 -23.95
CA ASP A 214 3.18 -4.73 -25.40
C ASP A 214 4.03 -3.56 -25.95
N TYR A 215 4.91 -2.97 -25.14
CA TYR A 215 5.72 -1.82 -25.52
C TYR A 215 7.14 -2.26 -25.94
N ASP A 216 7.74 -1.54 -26.86
CA ASP A 216 9.19 -1.60 -27.08
C ASP A 216 9.89 -0.73 -26.03
N ILE A 217 10.64 -1.37 -25.14
CA ILE A 217 11.28 -0.71 -24.00
C ILE A 217 12.77 -0.99 -24.02
N THR A 218 13.55 0.06 -24.19
CA THR A 218 15.01 0.03 -24.33
C THR A 218 15.68 0.99 -23.36
N PHE A 219 17.00 0.85 -23.19
CA PHE A 219 17.80 1.83 -22.49
C PHE A 219 19.08 2.17 -23.23
N SER A 220 19.60 3.36 -22.95
CA SER A 220 20.92 3.81 -23.40
C SER A 220 21.71 4.36 -22.23
N ASP A 221 23.01 4.09 -22.22
CA ASP A 221 23.95 4.64 -21.25
C ASP A 221 24.46 6.03 -21.63
N GLU A 222 24.08 6.50 -22.81
CA GLU A 222 24.47 7.78 -23.39
C GLU A 222 23.35 8.83 -23.26
N GLY A 223 23.75 10.11 -23.41
CA GLY A 223 22.83 11.25 -23.39
C GLY A 223 22.58 11.86 -22.01
N TYR A 224 21.89 13.01 -22.00
CA TYR A 224 21.39 13.67 -20.79
C TYR A 224 19.91 13.98 -20.94
#